data_AF-A0A9D9SYL3-F1
#
_entry.id   AF-A0A9D9SYL3-F1
#
_cell.length_a   1.000
_cell.length_b   1.000
_cell.length_c   1.000
_cell.angle_alpha   90.00
_cell.angle_beta   90.00
_cell.angle_gamma   90.00
#
_symmetry.space_group_name_H-M   'P 1'
#
loop_
_entity.id
_entity.type
_entity.pdbx_description
1 polymer ?
#
loop_
_entity_poly.entity_id
_entity_poly.type
_entity_poly.pdbx_seq_one_letter_code
_entity_poly.pdbx_strand_id
1 'polypeptide(L)'
;MMCWKLTGDARWLALAATLALQSGITATHADQPAAAEPGAAIYAARCASCHDRPTDRIPPRGYISLLRSPEAVVETLRRGSMQPQAAGLGAGEIDAVAEFITAKKLGAAPAVKVDPAANRCASSAPPLRARGATWNGWGGDHENKRYVAAPGLSVRELPRLKPKWAFALPGSMAWGQAVIVGGRLFTASHGGTIYSLDARSGCTYWAVETNTVVRTTVSVGALPRSSAPARFAVFYGELETGIVHARDAESGALLWSTKVDEHPFVRLTAAPVLHADRLYVPVSSMEEVTAGASGLYPCCSFRGSIVALDTASGRMVWKAHAITDEPRPTKVNSDGTRMFGP
;
A
#
# COMPACT_ATOMS: atom_id res chain seq x y z
N MET A 1 6.87 -0.46 -52.05
CA MET A 1 5.50 -0.97 -52.31
C MET A 1 4.50 -0.06 -51.62
N MET A 2 3.75 0.69 -52.43
CA MET A 2 2.43 1.37 -52.24
C MET A 2 2.04 1.79 -50.80
N CYS A 3 1.92 3.06 -50.38
CA CYS A 3 1.29 4.26 -50.96
C CYS A 3 -0.17 4.04 -51.39
N TRP A 4 -1.12 4.55 -50.60
CA TRP A 4 -2.50 4.83 -51.04
C TRP A 4 -2.90 6.25 -50.65
N LYS A 5 -3.01 7.09 -51.68
CA LYS A 5 -3.79 8.33 -51.77
C LYS A 5 -4.88 8.06 -52.82
N LEU A 6 -6.12 8.46 -52.58
CA LEU A 6 -7.13 8.86 -53.58
C LEU A 6 -8.09 9.85 -52.87
N THR A 7 -8.01 11.18 -53.12
CA THR A 7 -8.71 12.01 -54.14
C THR A 7 -10.23 12.07 -53.92
N GLY A 8 -10.82 13.19 -53.48
CA GLY A 8 -11.37 14.33 -54.28
C GLY A 8 -12.90 14.14 -54.41
N ASP A 9 -13.85 15.08 -54.39
CA ASP A 9 -13.94 16.55 -54.50
C ASP A 9 -15.34 16.97 -53.93
N ALA A 10 -15.45 18.02 -53.11
CA ALA A 10 -15.95 19.36 -53.42
C ALA A 10 -17.41 19.64 -53.01
N ARG A 11 -17.62 20.70 -52.19
CA ARG A 11 -18.29 21.96 -52.60
C ARG A 11 -18.48 22.93 -51.42
N TRP A 12 -18.32 24.20 -51.79
CA TRP A 12 -18.32 25.44 -51.03
C TRP A 12 -19.64 25.78 -50.32
N LEU A 13 -19.54 26.56 -49.23
CA LEU A 13 -20.30 27.81 -49.02
C LEU A 13 -19.62 28.64 -47.93
N ALA A 14 -19.21 29.85 -48.31
CA ALA A 14 -18.66 30.88 -47.43
C ALA A 14 -19.79 31.66 -46.76
N LEU A 15 -19.59 32.03 -45.49
CA LEU A 15 -20.34 33.10 -44.82
C LEU A 15 -19.36 33.92 -43.99
N ALA A 16 -19.11 35.13 -44.46
CA ALA A 16 -18.41 36.18 -43.74
C ALA A 16 -19.42 36.91 -42.85
N ALA A 17 -19.07 37.18 -41.59
CA ALA A 17 -19.70 38.22 -40.79
C ALA A 17 -18.72 38.80 -39.75
N THR A 18 -18.26 40.00 -40.11
CA THR A 18 -17.70 41.14 -39.35
C THR A 18 -17.67 41.13 -37.82
N LEU A 19 -16.49 41.52 -37.30
CA LEU A 19 -16.23 42.01 -35.94
C LEU A 19 -17.10 43.22 -35.55
N ALA A 20 -17.50 43.27 -34.28
CA ALA A 20 -17.76 44.52 -33.56
C ALA A 20 -16.83 44.58 -32.34
N LEU A 21 -15.92 45.55 -32.34
CA LEU A 21 -15.09 45.91 -31.19
C LEU A 21 -15.97 46.63 -30.16
N GLN A 22 -15.97 46.15 -28.91
CA GLN A 22 -16.31 46.97 -27.75
C GLN A 22 -15.10 47.03 -26.83
N SER A 23 -14.50 48.21 -26.80
CA SER A 23 -13.43 48.64 -25.92
C SER A 23 -13.90 48.70 -24.48
N GLY A 24 -13.45 47.74 -23.67
CA GLY A 24 -13.57 47.71 -22.22
C GLY A 24 -12.20 47.92 -21.57
N ILE A 25 -12.16 48.89 -20.66
CA ILE A 25 -11.03 49.41 -19.87
C ILE A 25 -10.13 48.28 -19.33
N THR A 26 -8.85 48.29 -19.72
CA THR A 26 -7.80 47.43 -19.14
C THR A 26 -7.42 47.94 -17.75
N ALA A 27 -7.92 47.28 -16.71
CA ALA A 27 -7.29 47.35 -15.39
C ALA A 27 -6.08 46.40 -15.40
N THR A 28 -4.88 46.96 -15.51
CA THR A 28 -3.62 46.22 -15.33
C THR A 28 -3.53 45.75 -13.88
N HIS A 29 -4.01 44.54 -13.59
CA HIS A 29 -3.55 43.82 -12.41
C HIS A 29 -2.11 43.39 -12.72
N ALA A 30 -1.15 44.05 -12.06
CA ALA A 30 0.21 43.57 -12.02
C ALA A 30 0.18 42.18 -11.38
N ASP A 31 0.44 41.17 -12.20
CA ASP A 31 0.62 39.79 -11.77
C ASP A 31 1.85 39.77 -10.85
N GLN A 32 1.64 39.75 -9.54
CA GLN A 32 2.72 39.47 -8.62
C GLN A 32 3.12 38.01 -8.84
N PRO A 33 4.42 37.69 -8.98
CA PRO A 33 4.85 36.30 -9.04
C PRO A 33 4.37 35.62 -7.77
N ALA A 34 3.54 34.58 -7.93
CA ALA A 34 3.04 33.76 -6.83
C ALA A 34 4.23 33.39 -5.93
N ALA A 35 4.17 33.79 -4.65
CA ALA A 35 5.16 33.40 -3.67
C ALA A 35 5.34 31.88 -3.78
N ALA A 36 6.58 31.43 -3.98
CA ALA A 36 6.85 30.00 -4.11
C ALA A 36 6.27 29.28 -2.88
N GLU A 37 5.29 28.41 -3.10
CA GLU A 37 4.66 27.61 -2.05
C GLU A 37 5.78 26.99 -1.18
N PRO A 38 5.78 27.19 0.15
CA PRO A 38 6.90 26.80 1.01
C PRO A 38 7.36 25.34 0.79
N GLY A 39 6.40 24.44 0.54
CA GLY A 39 6.69 23.04 0.23
C GLY A 39 7.44 22.82 -1.09
N ALA A 40 7.19 23.62 -2.11
CA ALA A 40 7.89 23.55 -3.40
C ALA A 40 9.36 23.94 -3.27
N ALA A 41 9.62 25.02 -2.52
CA ALA A 41 10.97 25.48 -2.24
C ALA A 41 11.76 24.44 -1.42
N ILE A 42 11.15 23.86 -0.38
CA ILE A 42 11.77 22.81 0.43
C ILE A 42 12.07 21.57 -0.43
N TYR A 43 11.11 21.13 -1.26
CA TYR A 43 11.31 19.97 -2.14
C TYR A 43 12.48 20.21 -3.10
N ALA A 44 12.53 21.37 -3.77
CA ALA A 44 13.61 21.71 -4.68
C ALA A 44 14.98 21.69 -3.97
N ALA A 45 15.05 22.21 -2.74
CA ALA A 45 16.28 22.30 -1.98
C ALA A 45 16.75 20.97 -1.37
N ARG A 46 15.83 20.06 -1.00
CA ARG A 46 16.13 18.89 -0.15
C ARG A 46 15.78 17.54 -0.77
N CYS A 47 14.83 17.48 -1.68
CA CYS A 47 14.21 16.23 -2.15
C CYS A 47 14.43 15.97 -3.64
N ALA A 48 14.41 17.02 -4.47
CA ALA A 48 14.41 16.93 -5.92
C ALA A 48 15.65 16.21 -6.48
N SER A 49 16.82 16.41 -5.86
CA SER A 49 18.08 15.77 -6.28
C SER A 49 18.00 14.25 -6.36
N CYS A 50 17.16 13.63 -5.52
CA CYS A 50 16.97 12.18 -5.49
C CYS A 50 15.66 11.76 -6.20
N HIS A 51 14.56 12.49 -5.99
CA HIS A 51 13.23 12.05 -6.42
C HIS A 51 12.86 12.44 -7.86
N ASP A 52 13.56 13.40 -8.48
CA ASP A 52 13.37 13.76 -9.89
C ASP A 52 14.30 12.97 -10.82
N ARG A 53 15.36 12.38 -10.27
CA ARG A 53 16.32 11.50 -10.98
C ARG A 53 16.56 10.22 -10.17
N PRO A 54 15.51 9.41 -9.95
CA PRO A 54 15.60 8.26 -9.08
C PRO A 54 16.59 7.22 -9.61
N THR A 55 17.44 6.71 -8.72
CA THR A 55 18.25 5.51 -8.94
C THR A 55 17.87 4.44 -7.90
N ASP A 56 18.12 3.18 -8.23
CA ASP A 56 17.90 2.03 -7.35
C ASP A 56 16.49 1.96 -6.76
N ARG A 57 16.36 2.14 -5.43
CA ARG A 57 15.11 2.01 -4.67
C ARG A 57 14.46 3.36 -4.33
N ILE A 58 14.97 4.47 -4.87
CA ILE A 58 14.40 5.80 -4.64
C ILE A 58 13.09 5.92 -5.44
N PRO A 59 11.92 6.14 -4.80
CA PRO A 59 10.68 6.28 -5.54
C PRO A 59 10.64 7.63 -6.25
N PRO A 60 10.30 7.71 -7.55
CA PRO A 60 10.02 8.99 -8.20
C PRO A 60 8.89 9.74 -7.50
N ARG A 61 8.95 11.07 -7.49
CA ARG A 61 7.90 11.95 -6.91
C ARG A 61 6.50 11.58 -7.38
N GLY A 62 6.34 11.28 -8.67
CA GLY A 62 5.05 10.87 -9.25
C GLY A 62 4.45 9.64 -8.58
N TYR A 63 5.27 8.64 -8.23
CA TYR A 63 4.79 7.47 -7.47
C TYR A 63 4.42 7.81 -6.04
N ILE A 64 5.16 8.70 -5.39
CA ILE A 64 4.82 9.14 -4.03
C ILE A 64 3.46 9.86 -4.05
N SER A 65 3.25 10.77 -5.01
CA SER A 65 1.98 11.47 -5.19
C SER A 65 0.80 10.51 -5.43
N LEU A 66 1.01 9.50 -6.26
CA LEU A 66 -0.02 8.51 -6.56
C LEU A 66 -0.34 7.60 -5.37
N LEU A 67 0.68 7.12 -4.65
CA LEU A 67 0.53 6.01 -3.71
C LEU A 67 0.44 6.43 -2.24
N ARG A 68 0.81 7.67 -1.89
CA ARG A 68 0.86 8.12 -0.50
C ARG A 68 -0.16 9.22 -0.22
N SER A 69 -0.68 9.24 1.01
CA SER A 69 -1.37 10.40 1.56
C SER A 69 -0.35 11.40 2.11
N PRO A 70 -0.70 12.68 2.24
CA PRO A 70 0.21 13.65 2.85
C PRO A 70 0.56 13.27 4.29
N GLU A 71 -0.35 12.67 5.07
CA GLU A 71 -0.08 12.17 6.43
C GLU A 71 0.98 11.06 6.43
N ALA A 72 0.90 10.13 5.47
CA ALA A 72 1.91 9.09 5.33
C ALA A 72 3.29 9.64 4.96
N VAL A 73 3.34 10.72 4.16
CA VAL A 73 4.59 11.41 3.84
C VAL A 73 5.13 12.15 5.08
N VAL A 74 4.27 12.83 5.85
CA VAL A 74 4.64 13.45 7.14
C VAL A 74 5.24 12.42 8.10
N GLU A 75 4.58 11.28 8.27
CA GLU A 75 5.07 10.20 9.14
C GLU A 75 6.41 9.64 8.64
N THR A 76 6.56 9.46 7.33
CA THR A 76 7.82 9.02 6.70
C THR A 76 8.97 10.00 6.95
N LEU A 77 8.69 11.31 6.94
CA LEU A 77 9.67 12.36 7.20
C LEU A 77 9.96 12.57 8.68
N ARG A 78 9.01 12.29 9.58
CA ARG A 78 9.20 12.50 11.03
C ARG A 78 9.79 11.29 11.74
N ARG A 79 9.37 10.10 11.36
CA ARG A 79 9.66 8.85 12.09
C ARG A 79 10.09 7.71 11.20
N GLY A 80 9.77 7.78 9.91
CA GLY A 80 10.09 6.75 8.94
C GLY A 80 11.40 6.99 8.22
N SER A 81 11.46 6.50 6.98
CA SER A 81 12.74 6.31 6.34
C SER A 81 13.43 7.56 5.81
N MET A 82 12.69 8.66 5.72
CA MET A 82 13.21 9.93 5.23
C MET A 82 13.52 10.92 6.35
N GLN A 83 13.52 10.46 7.61
CA GLN A 83 13.83 11.29 8.78
C GLN A 83 15.22 11.94 8.71
N PRO A 84 16.29 11.26 8.27
CA PRO A 84 17.59 11.91 8.11
C PRO A 84 17.57 13.06 7.09
N GLN A 85 16.80 12.93 6.01
CA GLN A 85 16.67 13.93 4.95
C GLN A 85 15.77 15.11 5.38
N ALA A 86 14.86 14.88 6.31
CA ALA A 86 14.01 15.91 6.92
C ALA A 86 14.64 16.56 8.17
N ALA A 87 15.85 16.14 8.58
CA ALA A 87 16.50 16.66 9.76
C ALA A 87 16.64 18.19 9.71
N GLY A 88 16.17 18.86 10.76
CA GLY A 88 16.18 20.32 10.87
C GLY A 88 14.95 21.03 10.30
N LEU A 89 14.03 20.32 9.64
CA LEU A 89 12.74 20.90 9.24
C LEU A 89 11.76 20.93 10.43
N GLY A 90 11.08 22.06 10.59
CA GLY A 90 9.99 22.23 11.54
C GLY A 90 8.73 21.45 11.12
N ALA A 91 7.80 21.26 12.06
CA ALA A 91 6.56 20.53 11.81
C ALA A 91 5.76 21.07 10.62
N GLY A 92 5.61 22.40 10.51
CA GLY A 92 4.90 23.06 9.42
C GLY A 92 5.62 22.99 8.06
N GLU A 93 6.95 22.90 8.07
CA GLU A 93 7.76 22.72 6.85
C GLU A 93 7.61 21.30 6.30
N ILE A 94 7.62 20.31 7.20
CA ILE A 94 7.34 18.90 6.87
C ILE A 94 5.92 18.77 6.30
N ASP A 95 4.95 19.45 6.90
CA ASP A 95 3.58 19.45 6.44
C ASP A 95 3.47 20.06 5.04
N ALA A 96 4.09 21.23 4.82
CA ALA A 96 4.09 21.91 3.53
C ALA A 96 4.74 21.08 2.40
N VAL A 97 5.89 20.44 2.66
CA VAL A 97 6.55 19.60 1.64
C VAL A 97 5.75 18.32 1.37
N ALA A 98 5.08 17.74 2.38
CA ALA A 98 4.21 16.58 2.19
C ALA A 98 3.00 16.90 1.31
N GLU A 99 2.36 18.05 1.53
CA GLU A 99 1.27 18.51 0.65
C GLU A 99 1.77 18.76 -0.77
N PHE A 100 2.94 19.39 -0.93
CA PHE A 100 3.52 19.67 -2.24
C PHE A 100 3.91 18.40 -3.01
N ILE A 101 4.53 17.42 -2.34
CA ILE A 101 4.91 16.13 -2.94
C ILE A 101 3.66 15.39 -3.42
N THR A 102 2.61 15.39 -2.60
CA THR A 102 1.41 14.60 -2.87
C THR A 102 0.41 15.31 -3.77
N ALA A 103 0.48 16.63 -3.87
CA ALA A 103 -0.57 17.49 -4.41
C ALA A 103 -1.92 17.28 -3.70
N LYS A 104 -1.89 16.92 -2.40
CA LYS A 104 -3.06 16.69 -1.53
C LYS A 104 -2.90 17.53 -0.27
N LYS A 105 -4.00 17.97 0.32
CA LYS A 105 -4.01 18.74 1.57
C LYS A 105 -4.06 17.82 2.79
N LEU A 106 -3.31 18.15 3.84
CA LEU A 106 -3.36 17.43 5.12
C LEU A 106 -4.73 17.58 5.75
N GLY A 107 -5.28 16.47 6.23
CA GLY A 107 -6.63 16.45 6.81
C GLY A 107 -7.75 16.75 5.80
N ALA A 108 -7.43 16.96 4.51
CA ALA A 108 -8.46 17.00 3.49
C ALA A 108 -9.08 15.61 3.36
N ALA A 109 -10.41 15.58 3.25
CA ALA A 109 -11.12 14.35 2.97
C ALA A 109 -10.50 13.69 1.72
N PRO A 110 -10.27 12.37 1.72
CA PRO A 110 -9.68 11.67 0.58
C PRO A 110 -10.40 12.05 -0.71
N ALA A 111 -9.64 12.34 -1.78
CA ALA A 111 -10.18 12.61 -3.10
C ALA A 111 -11.09 11.43 -3.52
N VAL A 112 -12.40 11.70 -3.59
CA VAL A 112 -13.48 10.71 -3.72
C VAL A 112 -13.30 9.54 -2.77
N LYS A 113 -13.89 9.62 -1.57
CA LYS A 113 -14.07 8.44 -0.72
C LYS A 113 -14.99 7.48 -1.48
N VAL A 114 -14.40 6.55 -2.24
CA VAL A 114 -15.16 5.48 -2.88
C VAL A 114 -15.76 4.68 -1.75
N ASP A 115 -17.06 4.83 -1.57
CA ASP A 115 -17.78 4.15 -0.53
C ASP A 115 -17.55 2.64 -0.72
N PRO A 116 -16.89 1.95 0.21
CA PRO A 116 -16.73 0.51 0.12
C PRO A 116 -18.09 -0.21 0.13
N ALA A 117 -19.16 0.51 0.53
CA ALA A 117 -20.54 0.09 0.45
C ALA A 117 -21.22 0.35 -0.91
N ALA A 118 -20.59 1.03 -1.87
CA ALA A 118 -21.21 1.33 -3.17
C ALA A 118 -21.64 0.08 -3.94
N ASN A 119 -21.01 -1.07 -3.68
CA ASN A 119 -21.39 -2.38 -4.23
C ASN A 119 -21.67 -3.41 -3.13
N ARG A 120 -22.39 -3.05 -2.05
CA ARG A 120 -22.72 -4.05 -1.01
C ARG A 120 -23.55 -5.19 -1.56
N CYS A 121 -23.29 -6.38 -1.04
CA CYS A 121 -24.18 -7.50 -1.24
C CYS A 121 -25.57 -7.18 -0.65
N ALA A 122 -26.62 -7.52 -1.39
CA ALA A 122 -28.01 -7.28 -0.97
C ALA A 122 -28.41 -8.11 0.27
N SER A 123 -27.79 -9.28 0.44
CA SER A 123 -27.97 -10.14 1.60
C SER A 123 -26.74 -10.14 2.49
N SER A 124 -26.95 -10.43 3.78
CA SER A 124 -25.86 -10.66 4.71
C SER A 124 -25.01 -11.85 4.28
N ALA A 125 -23.72 -11.80 4.61
CA ALA A 125 -22.79 -12.85 4.28
C ALA A 125 -23.19 -14.15 5.01
N PRO A 126 -23.29 -15.29 4.32
CA PRO A 126 -23.53 -16.57 4.99
C PRO A 126 -22.34 -16.89 5.90
N PRO A 127 -22.55 -17.62 7.02
CA PRO A 127 -21.46 -18.03 7.90
C PRO A 127 -20.34 -18.70 7.11
N LEU A 128 -19.10 -18.30 7.39
CA LEU A 128 -17.93 -18.82 6.70
C LEU A 128 -17.77 -20.31 7.02
N ARG A 129 -17.58 -21.09 5.96
CA ARG A 129 -17.31 -22.53 6.03
C ARG A 129 -16.09 -22.79 5.16
N ALA A 130 -14.94 -23.08 5.78
CA ALA A 130 -13.71 -23.46 5.07
C ALA A 130 -13.84 -24.89 4.49
N ARG A 131 -14.72 -25.07 3.52
CA ARG A 131 -14.95 -26.32 2.77
C ARG A 131 -14.99 -26.00 1.27
N GLY A 132 -14.61 -26.97 0.45
CA GLY A 132 -14.57 -26.83 -1.00
C GLY A 132 -13.28 -26.18 -1.51
N ALA A 133 -13.33 -25.68 -2.75
CA ALA A 133 -12.18 -25.03 -3.39
C ALA A 133 -11.73 -23.79 -2.61
N THR A 134 -10.45 -23.72 -2.32
CA THR A 134 -9.84 -22.62 -1.55
C THR A 134 -8.50 -22.24 -2.16
N TRP A 135 -8.12 -20.98 -1.98
CA TRP A 135 -6.79 -20.48 -2.22
C TRP A 135 -6.44 -19.54 -1.07
N ASN A 136 -5.62 -19.97 -0.13
CA ASN A 136 -5.34 -19.21 1.09
C ASN A 136 -3.85 -18.85 1.18
N GLY A 137 -3.55 -17.63 1.61
CA GLY A 137 -2.19 -17.10 1.65
C GLY A 137 -1.55 -16.97 0.26
N TRP A 138 -0.21 -16.92 0.22
CA TRP A 138 0.52 -16.63 -1.02
C TRP A 138 0.55 -17.78 -2.04
N GLY A 139 0.54 -19.01 -1.55
CA GLY A 139 0.77 -20.21 -2.36
C GLY A 139 -0.45 -21.08 -2.61
N GLY A 140 -1.57 -20.78 -1.95
CA GLY A 140 -2.73 -21.66 -1.86
C GLY A 140 -2.63 -22.68 -0.72
N ASP A 141 -1.41 -23.18 -0.43
CA ASP A 141 -1.09 -24.16 0.61
C ASP A 141 0.33 -23.97 1.18
N HIS A 142 0.77 -24.87 2.07
CA HIS A 142 2.12 -24.86 2.68
C HIS A 142 3.22 -25.35 1.74
N GLU A 143 2.89 -26.10 0.69
CA GLU A 143 3.86 -26.54 -0.32
C GLU A 143 4.17 -25.41 -1.30
N ASN A 144 3.30 -24.40 -1.37
CA ASN A 144 3.44 -23.18 -2.15
C ASN A 144 3.65 -23.46 -3.65
N LYS A 145 3.06 -24.57 -4.12
CA LYS A 145 3.16 -25.03 -5.52
C LYS A 145 2.42 -24.12 -6.50
N ARG A 146 1.52 -23.27 -5.99
CA ARG A 146 0.64 -22.41 -6.77
C ARG A 146 -0.12 -23.19 -7.85
N TYR A 147 -0.58 -24.38 -7.49
CA TYR A 147 -1.19 -25.35 -8.39
C TYR A 147 -2.58 -25.75 -7.87
N VAL A 148 -3.55 -25.80 -8.77
CA VAL A 148 -4.91 -26.29 -8.48
C VAL A 148 -5.13 -27.57 -9.26
N ALA A 149 -5.21 -28.71 -8.55
CA ALA A 149 -5.35 -30.03 -9.17
C ALA A 149 -6.67 -30.21 -9.94
N ALA A 150 -7.75 -29.62 -9.44
CA ALA A 150 -9.07 -29.65 -10.07
C ALA A 150 -9.53 -28.22 -10.38
N PRO A 151 -8.99 -27.58 -11.44
CA PRO A 151 -9.21 -26.15 -11.71
C PRO A 151 -10.63 -25.83 -12.19
N GLY A 152 -11.46 -26.84 -12.47
CA GLY A 152 -12.84 -26.64 -12.96
C GLY A 152 -12.91 -26.05 -14.37
N LEU A 153 -11.78 -26.01 -15.10
CA LEU A 153 -11.70 -25.51 -16.46
C LEU A 153 -10.65 -26.31 -17.26
N SER A 154 -10.92 -26.57 -18.53
CA SER A 154 -10.00 -27.26 -19.43
C SER A 154 -9.38 -26.33 -20.47
N VAL A 155 -8.26 -26.75 -21.07
CA VAL A 155 -7.53 -25.96 -22.10
C VAL A 155 -8.43 -25.58 -23.28
N ARG A 156 -9.38 -26.46 -23.65
CA ARG A 156 -10.32 -26.22 -24.76
C ARG A 156 -11.30 -25.07 -24.49
N GLU A 157 -11.44 -24.65 -23.25
CA GLU A 157 -12.40 -23.64 -22.82
C GLU A 157 -11.77 -22.26 -22.67
N LEU A 158 -10.43 -22.19 -22.62
CA LEU A 158 -9.68 -20.93 -22.48
C LEU A 158 -10.09 -19.86 -23.50
N PRO A 159 -10.29 -20.17 -24.80
CA PRO A 159 -10.70 -19.16 -25.78
C PRO A 159 -12.11 -18.58 -25.54
N ARG A 160 -12.92 -19.23 -24.70
CA ARG A 160 -14.30 -18.82 -24.40
C ARG A 160 -14.41 -18.00 -23.12
N LEU A 161 -13.31 -17.82 -22.39
CA LEU A 161 -13.30 -17.04 -21.16
C LEU A 161 -13.68 -15.58 -21.41
N LYS A 162 -14.52 -15.04 -20.54
CA LYS A 162 -14.92 -13.64 -20.52
C LYS A 162 -14.81 -13.11 -19.09
N PRO A 163 -14.49 -11.81 -18.89
CA PRO A 163 -14.58 -11.21 -17.58
C PRO A 163 -15.99 -11.39 -17.00
N LYS A 164 -16.08 -12.04 -15.83
CA LYS A 164 -17.38 -12.25 -15.16
C LYS A 164 -17.79 -11.01 -14.37
N TRP A 165 -16.84 -10.43 -13.65
CA TRP A 165 -16.98 -9.19 -12.90
C TRP A 165 -15.59 -8.56 -12.73
N ALA A 166 -15.57 -7.28 -12.39
CA ALA A 166 -14.37 -6.56 -12.01
C ALA A 166 -14.66 -5.73 -10.76
N PHE A 167 -13.67 -5.59 -9.89
CA PHE A 167 -13.76 -4.78 -8.68
C PHE A 167 -12.64 -3.75 -8.69
N ALA A 168 -12.99 -2.48 -8.64
CA ALA A 168 -12.01 -1.41 -8.56
C ALA A 168 -11.51 -1.27 -7.12
N LEU A 169 -10.19 -1.28 -6.93
CA LEU A 169 -9.56 -0.93 -5.66
C LEU A 169 -9.23 0.57 -5.68
N PRO A 170 -9.95 1.40 -4.92
CA PRO A 170 -9.77 2.85 -4.93
C PRO A 170 -8.34 3.25 -4.52
N GLY A 171 -7.80 4.26 -5.20
CA GLY A 171 -6.55 4.91 -4.83
C GLY A 171 -5.31 4.03 -4.84
N SER A 172 -5.31 2.85 -5.47
CA SER A 172 -4.16 1.95 -5.36
C SER A 172 -4.06 0.76 -6.30
N MET A 173 -2.90 0.12 -6.26
CA MET A 173 -2.63 -1.22 -6.79
C MET A 173 -2.91 -2.29 -5.72
N ALA A 174 -3.23 -3.52 -6.14
CA ALA A 174 -3.16 -4.68 -5.26
C ALA A 174 -1.74 -5.25 -5.29
N TRP A 175 -1.01 -5.19 -4.19
CA TRP A 175 0.30 -5.86 -4.07
C TRP A 175 0.17 -7.28 -3.54
N GLY A 176 -0.74 -7.48 -2.58
CA GLY A 176 -1.17 -8.80 -2.15
C GLY A 176 -2.15 -9.40 -3.15
N GLN A 177 -1.98 -10.68 -3.48
CA GLN A 177 -3.00 -11.42 -4.23
C GLN A 177 -4.28 -11.61 -3.39
N ALA A 178 -5.41 -11.73 -4.08
CA ALA A 178 -6.67 -12.11 -3.45
C ALA A 178 -6.65 -13.57 -2.98
N VAL A 179 -7.29 -13.85 -1.84
CA VAL A 179 -7.45 -15.21 -1.29
C VAL A 179 -8.92 -15.60 -1.27
N ILE A 180 -9.23 -16.87 -1.50
CA ILE A 180 -10.59 -17.40 -1.51
C ILE A 180 -10.74 -18.46 -0.43
N VAL A 181 -11.63 -18.21 0.53
CA VAL A 181 -11.99 -19.15 1.60
C VAL A 181 -13.49 -19.16 1.76
N GLY A 182 -14.11 -20.34 1.70
CA GLY A 182 -15.54 -20.51 1.95
C GLY A 182 -16.46 -19.68 1.05
N GLY A 183 -16.09 -19.52 -0.22
CA GLY A 183 -16.84 -18.71 -1.19
C GLY A 183 -16.70 -17.20 -1.04
N ARG A 184 -15.87 -16.74 -0.09
CA ARG A 184 -15.52 -15.33 0.07
C ARG A 184 -14.14 -15.05 -0.50
N LEU A 185 -14.00 -13.90 -1.13
CA LEU A 185 -12.72 -13.37 -1.58
C LEU A 185 -12.26 -12.30 -0.58
N PHE A 186 -11.05 -12.46 -0.04
CA PHE A 186 -10.41 -11.46 0.81
C PHE A 186 -9.21 -10.84 0.08
N THR A 187 -9.07 -9.53 0.17
CA THR A 187 -7.94 -8.81 -0.42
C THR A 187 -7.68 -7.50 0.30
N ALA A 188 -6.49 -6.94 0.11
CA ALA A 188 -6.12 -5.62 0.60
C ALA A 188 -5.81 -4.70 -0.58
N SER A 189 -6.26 -3.45 -0.53
CA SER A 189 -5.72 -2.39 -1.39
C SER A 189 -4.42 -1.86 -0.77
N HIS A 190 -3.49 -1.40 -1.61
CA HIS A 190 -2.31 -0.68 -1.12
C HIS A 190 -2.68 0.62 -0.37
N GLY A 191 -3.86 1.18 -0.62
CA GLY A 191 -4.44 2.30 0.13
C GLY A 191 -4.90 1.94 1.55
N GLY A 192 -4.75 0.68 1.97
CA GLY A 192 -4.98 0.26 3.34
C GLY A 192 -6.38 -0.25 3.63
N THR A 193 -7.19 -0.58 2.62
CA THR A 193 -8.52 -1.13 2.85
C THR A 193 -8.49 -2.64 2.72
N ILE A 194 -8.97 -3.35 3.74
CA ILE A 194 -9.20 -4.80 3.69
C ILE A 194 -10.63 -5.04 3.25
N TYR A 195 -10.83 -5.93 2.28
CA TYR A 195 -12.12 -6.27 1.71
C TYR A 195 -12.46 -7.74 1.96
N SER A 196 -13.76 -7.99 2.16
CA SER A 196 -14.38 -9.31 2.01
C SER A 196 -15.50 -9.20 0.98
N LEU A 197 -15.40 -9.95 -0.12
CA LEU A 197 -16.35 -9.95 -1.23
C LEU A 197 -17.00 -11.32 -1.39
N ASP A 198 -18.20 -11.40 -1.98
CA ASP A 198 -18.71 -12.65 -2.55
C ASP A 198 -17.86 -13.00 -3.78
N ALA A 199 -17.23 -14.18 -3.79
CA ALA A 199 -16.32 -14.56 -4.87
C ALA A 199 -17.03 -14.76 -6.22
N ARG A 200 -18.36 -14.95 -6.24
CA ARG A 200 -19.12 -15.22 -7.48
C ARG A 200 -19.59 -13.94 -8.16
N SER A 201 -19.99 -12.92 -7.39
CA SER A 201 -20.53 -11.65 -7.89
C SER A 201 -19.60 -10.46 -7.76
N GLY A 202 -18.62 -10.52 -6.84
CA GLY A 202 -17.74 -9.39 -6.53
C GLY A 202 -18.39 -8.31 -5.66
N CYS A 203 -19.60 -8.53 -5.12
CA CYS A 203 -20.22 -7.60 -4.17
C CYS A 203 -19.50 -7.62 -2.82
N THR A 204 -19.49 -6.49 -2.13
CA THR A 204 -18.81 -6.31 -0.84
C THR A 204 -19.69 -6.78 0.31
N TYR A 205 -19.17 -7.70 1.12
CA TYR A 205 -19.76 -8.01 2.43
C TYR A 205 -19.35 -6.98 3.48
N TRP A 206 -18.05 -6.73 3.58
CA TRP A 206 -17.49 -5.70 4.44
C TRP A 206 -16.18 -5.18 3.86
N ALA A 207 -15.83 -3.96 4.26
CA ALA A 207 -14.54 -3.37 3.95
C ALA A 207 -14.13 -2.41 5.07
N VAL A 208 -12.86 -2.43 5.44
CA VAL A 208 -12.33 -1.69 6.60
C VAL A 208 -11.03 -0.98 6.23
N GLU A 209 -11.00 0.33 6.46
CA GLU A 209 -9.80 1.16 6.31
C GLU A 209 -8.85 0.94 7.51
N THR A 210 -7.55 0.76 7.22
CA THR A 210 -6.48 0.59 8.23
C THR A 210 -5.66 1.86 8.43
N ASN A 211 -5.91 2.92 7.64
CA ASN A 211 -5.19 4.20 7.66
C ASN A 211 -3.67 4.09 7.37
N THR A 212 -3.20 2.94 6.87
CA THR A 212 -1.82 2.74 6.45
C THR A 212 -1.73 1.73 5.31
N VAL A 213 -0.56 1.58 4.71
CA VAL A 213 -0.37 0.71 3.56
C VAL A 213 -0.37 -0.76 3.98
N VAL A 214 -1.20 -1.58 3.33
CA VAL A 214 -1.16 -3.04 3.46
C VAL A 214 -0.62 -3.64 2.17
N ARG A 215 0.61 -4.17 2.25
CA ARG A 215 1.28 -4.88 1.15
C ARG A 215 1.02 -6.38 1.16
N THR A 216 0.86 -6.94 2.35
CA THR A 216 0.83 -8.38 2.58
C THR A 216 -0.39 -9.03 1.90
N THR A 217 -0.22 -10.21 1.31
CA THR A 217 -1.37 -11.08 1.04
C THR A 217 -1.94 -11.52 2.37
N VAL A 218 -3.25 -11.38 2.55
CA VAL A 218 -3.92 -11.78 3.79
C VAL A 218 -3.97 -13.31 3.91
N SER A 219 -3.97 -13.82 5.14
CA SER A 219 -4.22 -15.24 5.42
C SER A 219 -5.48 -15.38 6.24
N VAL A 220 -6.28 -16.41 5.98
CA VAL A 220 -7.55 -16.64 6.68
C VAL A 220 -7.49 -17.96 7.45
N GLY A 221 -7.79 -17.94 8.75
CA GLY A 221 -7.64 -19.11 9.62
C GLY A 221 -8.85 -19.32 10.52
N ALA A 222 -9.12 -20.56 10.89
CA ALA A 222 -10.08 -20.86 11.95
C ALA A 222 -9.49 -20.44 13.30
N LEU A 223 -10.35 -19.93 14.17
CA LEU A 223 -9.99 -19.59 15.55
C LEU A 223 -10.47 -20.68 16.51
N PRO A 224 -9.82 -20.84 17.68
CA PRO A 224 -10.31 -21.73 18.72
C PRO A 224 -11.67 -21.26 19.25
N ARG A 225 -12.43 -22.18 19.86
CA ARG A 225 -13.76 -21.87 20.42
C ARG A 225 -13.74 -20.74 21.47
N SER A 226 -12.62 -20.54 22.15
CA SER A 226 -12.42 -19.45 23.11
C SER A 226 -12.45 -18.05 22.48
N SER A 227 -12.30 -17.95 21.16
CA SER A 227 -12.38 -16.68 20.41
C SER A 227 -13.81 -16.33 19.99
N ALA A 228 -14.82 -17.07 20.44
CA ALA A 228 -16.21 -16.78 20.15
C ALA A 228 -16.58 -15.32 20.52
N PRO A 229 -17.41 -14.64 19.70
CA PRO A 229 -18.19 -15.19 18.60
C PRO A 229 -17.39 -15.39 17.30
N ALA A 230 -16.16 -14.88 17.20
CA ALA A 230 -15.35 -15.01 15.99
C ALA A 230 -14.90 -16.45 15.78
N ARG A 231 -15.20 -17.00 14.59
CA ARG A 231 -14.86 -18.39 14.22
C ARG A 231 -13.67 -18.46 13.27
N PHE A 232 -13.45 -17.38 12.54
CA PHE A 232 -12.37 -17.25 11.59
C PHE A 232 -11.79 -15.84 11.67
N ALA A 233 -10.50 -15.71 11.41
CA ALA A 233 -9.83 -14.43 11.31
C ALA A 233 -9.13 -14.26 9.97
N VAL A 234 -9.05 -13.00 9.52
CA VAL A 234 -8.17 -12.53 8.46
C VAL A 234 -6.97 -11.87 9.12
N PHE A 235 -5.77 -12.33 8.76
CA PHE A 235 -4.49 -11.86 9.29
C PHE A 235 -3.70 -11.12 8.21
N TYR A 236 -3.14 -9.97 8.58
CA TYR A 236 -2.34 -9.15 7.66
C TYR A 236 -1.35 -8.27 8.44
N GLY A 237 -0.27 -7.87 7.76
CA GLY A 237 0.72 -6.93 8.27
C GLY A 237 0.62 -5.58 7.59
N GLU A 238 0.72 -4.52 8.38
CA GLU A 238 0.86 -3.14 7.93
C GLU A 238 2.31 -2.86 7.54
N LEU A 239 2.50 -2.28 6.35
CA LEU A 239 3.79 -2.26 5.69
C LEU A 239 4.87 -1.57 6.52
N GLU A 240 4.60 -0.42 7.13
CA GLU A 240 5.66 0.45 7.71
C GLU A 240 5.58 0.58 9.23
N THR A 241 4.47 0.17 9.84
CA THR A 241 4.25 0.35 11.28
C THR A 241 4.81 -0.80 12.10
N GLY A 242 5.08 -1.96 11.46
CA GLY A 242 5.47 -3.18 12.15
C GLY A 242 4.30 -3.83 12.90
N ILE A 243 3.05 -3.45 12.61
CA ILE A 243 1.86 -3.97 13.28
C ILE A 243 1.21 -5.08 12.44
N VAL A 244 0.88 -6.18 13.11
CA VAL A 244 0.09 -7.29 12.56
C VAL A 244 -1.29 -7.25 13.19
N HIS A 245 -2.32 -7.52 12.40
CA HIS A 245 -3.70 -7.52 12.85
C HIS A 245 -4.38 -8.86 12.62
N ALA A 246 -5.35 -9.15 13.47
CA ALA A 246 -6.42 -10.10 13.17
C ALA A 246 -7.76 -9.37 13.20
N ARG A 247 -8.59 -9.65 12.18
CA ARG A 247 -9.98 -9.22 12.12
C ARG A 247 -10.88 -10.43 11.96
N ASP A 248 -12.08 -10.38 12.53
CA ASP A 248 -13.10 -11.39 12.29
C ASP A 248 -13.38 -11.46 10.78
N ALA A 249 -13.17 -12.63 10.18
CA ALA A 249 -13.37 -12.83 8.76
C ALA A 249 -14.83 -12.68 8.34
N GLU A 250 -15.77 -12.86 9.27
CA GLU A 250 -17.19 -12.77 8.99
C GLU A 250 -17.69 -11.32 8.94
N SER A 251 -17.23 -10.48 9.87
CA SER A 251 -17.72 -9.11 10.10
C SER A 251 -16.73 -7.98 9.80
N GLY A 252 -15.43 -8.26 9.75
CA GLY A 252 -14.36 -7.26 9.66
C GLY A 252 -13.99 -6.59 10.98
N ALA A 253 -14.64 -6.96 12.10
CA ALA A 253 -14.35 -6.42 13.42
C ALA A 253 -12.89 -6.71 13.83
N LEU A 254 -12.22 -5.73 14.45
CA LEU A 254 -10.86 -5.94 14.96
C LEU A 254 -10.89 -6.91 16.14
N LEU A 255 -10.03 -7.92 16.10
CA LEU A 255 -9.86 -8.88 17.20
C LEU A 255 -8.63 -8.50 18.04
N TRP A 256 -7.50 -8.27 17.38
CA TRP A 256 -6.28 -7.83 18.02
C TRP A 256 -5.34 -7.13 17.05
N SER A 257 -4.40 -6.36 17.61
CA SER A 257 -3.28 -5.72 16.92
C SER A 257 -2.02 -5.98 17.73
N THR A 258 -0.90 -6.29 17.07
CA THR A 258 0.36 -6.57 17.75
C THR A 258 1.52 -5.96 16.98
N LYS A 259 2.29 -5.09 17.64
CA LYS A 259 3.54 -4.56 17.10
C LYS A 259 4.64 -5.62 17.25
N VAL A 260 5.19 -6.09 16.13
CA VAL A 260 6.15 -7.21 16.10
C VAL A 260 7.61 -6.73 16.01
N ASP A 261 7.80 -5.45 15.71
CA ASP A 261 9.10 -4.80 15.70
C ASP A 261 8.95 -3.29 15.92
N GLU A 262 9.83 -2.71 16.72
CA GLU A 262 9.83 -1.29 17.07
C GLU A 262 10.70 -0.45 16.14
N HIS A 263 11.52 -1.09 15.30
CA HIS A 263 12.50 -0.39 14.49
C HIS A 263 11.81 0.55 13.47
N PRO A 264 12.21 1.83 13.36
CA PRO A 264 11.52 2.83 12.54
C PRO A 264 11.51 2.49 11.04
N PHE A 265 12.46 1.65 10.61
CA PHE A 265 12.57 1.18 9.22
C PHE A 265 11.95 -0.20 8.98
N VAL A 266 11.22 -0.77 9.95
CA VAL A 266 10.56 -2.08 9.80
C VAL A 266 9.68 -2.10 8.55
N ARG A 267 9.69 -3.22 7.85
CA ARG A 267 8.81 -3.51 6.74
C ARG A 267 8.15 -4.88 6.85
N LEU A 268 6.82 -4.92 6.84
CA LEU A 268 6.03 -6.14 6.72
C LEU A 268 5.54 -6.29 5.27
N THR A 269 6.32 -7.02 4.47
CA THR A 269 6.07 -7.16 3.03
C THR A 269 5.53 -8.54 2.65
N ALA A 270 5.98 -9.59 3.34
CA ALA A 270 5.62 -10.96 3.06
C ALA A 270 4.24 -11.32 3.63
N ALA A 271 3.53 -12.20 2.94
CA ALA A 271 2.29 -12.77 3.45
C ALA A 271 2.56 -13.54 4.76
N PRO A 272 1.83 -13.29 5.85
CA PRO A 272 1.96 -14.12 7.04
C PRO A 272 1.38 -15.51 6.77
N VAL A 273 2.01 -16.55 7.29
CA VAL A 273 1.61 -17.95 7.06
C VAL A 273 0.99 -18.52 8.32
N LEU A 274 -0.18 -19.13 8.20
CA LEU A 274 -0.84 -19.83 9.30
C LEU A 274 -0.34 -21.28 9.36
N HIS A 275 -0.12 -21.81 10.55
CA HIS A 275 0.00 -23.25 10.75
C HIS A 275 -0.51 -23.59 12.16
N ALA A 276 -1.52 -24.45 12.22
CA ALA A 276 -2.27 -24.74 13.45
C ALA A 276 -2.73 -23.45 14.17
N ASP A 277 -2.31 -23.24 15.41
CA ASP A 277 -2.65 -22.10 16.26
C ASP A 277 -1.63 -20.95 16.18
N ARG A 278 -0.70 -20.99 15.20
CA ARG A 278 0.37 -20.01 15.02
C ARG A 278 0.27 -19.26 13.70
N LEU A 279 0.57 -17.97 13.76
CA LEU A 279 0.79 -17.10 12.62
C LEU A 279 2.28 -16.75 12.55
N TYR A 280 2.94 -17.12 11.46
CA TYR A 280 4.35 -16.85 11.20
C TYR A 280 4.47 -15.61 10.31
N VAL A 281 5.19 -14.61 10.82
CA VAL A 281 5.30 -13.30 10.20
C VAL A 281 6.77 -13.01 9.92
N PRO A 282 7.19 -12.94 8.64
CA PRO A 282 8.51 -12.45 8.28
C PRO A 282 8.58 -10.93 8.48
N VAL A 283 9.66 -10.46 9.10
CA VAL A 283 9.92 -9.06 9.42
C VAL A 283 11.21 -8.63 8.72
N SER A 284 11.11 -7.60 7.88
CA SER A 284 12.22 -7.03 7.11
C SER A 284 12.42 -5.55 7.45
N SER A 285 13.39 -4.86 6.84
CA SER A 285 13.51 -3.41 6.95
C SER A 285 13.94 -2.76 5.64
N MET A 286 13.90 -1.44 5.62
CA MET A 286 14.52 -0.57 4.61
C MET A 286 15.69 0.26 5.21
N GLU A 287 16.28 -0.20 6.31
CA GLU A 287 17.31 0.54 7.04
C GLU A 287 18.55 0.78 6.16
N GLU A 288 19.07 -0.27 5.52
CA GLU A 288 20.24 -0.19 4.63
C GLU A 288 20.03 0.80 3.46
N VAL A 289 18.81 0.86 2.93
CA VAL A 289 18.47 1.80 1.84
C VAL A 289 18.54 3.24 2.34
N THR A 290 18.12 3.47 3.58
CA THR A 290 18.19 4.82 4.17
C THR A 290 19.62 5.21 4.49
N ALA A 291 20.39 4.26 5.03
CA ALA A 291 21.81 4.46 5.30
C ALA A 291 22.60 4.80 4.03
N GLY A 292 22.28 4.16 2.91
CA GLY A 292 22.88 4.47 1.60
C GLY A 292 22.57 5.90 1.12
N ALA A 293 21.51 6.53 1.60
CA ALA A 293 21.12 7.89 1.23
C ALA A 293 21.75 8.98 2.12
N SER A 294 22.41 8.61 3.23
CA SER A 294 23.10 9.56 4.12
C SER A 294 24.13 8.85 4.98
N GLY A 295 25.41 9.23 4.86
CA GLY A 295 26.46 8.74 5.76
C GLY A 295 26.35 9.26 7.21
N LEU A 296 25.37 10.11 7.51
CA LEU A 296 25.07 10.54 8.87
C LEU A 296 24.18 9.56 9.65
N TYR A 297 23.59 8.57 8.98
CA TYR A 297 22.75 7.57 9.65
C TYR A 297 23.60 6.43 10.23
N PRO A 298 23.50 6.12 11.53
CA PRO A 298 24.33 5.11 12.20
C PRO A 298 23.84 3.67 11.92
N CYS A 299 23.87 3.26 10.65
CA CYS A 299 23.47 1.92 10.24
C CYS A 299 24.48 0.85 10.70
N CYS A 300 24.10 -0.40 10.91
CA CYS A 300 22.73 -0.91 10.89
C CYS A 300 22.41 -1.53 12.23
N SER A 301 21.21 -1.23 12.74
CA SER A 301 20.69 -1.69 14.03
C SER A 301 19.51 -2.65 13.88
N PHE A 302 18.90 -2.72 12.70
CA PHE A 302 17.84 -3.68 12.40
C PHE A 302 18.39 -5.09 12.20
N ARG A 303 17.62 -6.07 12.67
CA ARG A 303 17.87 -7.50 12.43
C ARG A 303 16.63 -8.14 11.84
N GLY A 304 16.73 -8.65 10.62
CA GLY A 304 15.66 -9.45 10.01
C GLY A 304 15.24 -10.60 10.92
N SER A 305 13.93 -10.85 11.00
CA SER A 305 13.39 -11.87 11.91
C SER A 305 12.15 -12.56 11.37
N ILE A 306 11.84 -13.71 11.98
CA ILE A 306 10.54 -14.36 11.88
C ILE A 306 9.91 -14.28 13.27
N VAL A 307 8.63 -13.93 13.31
CA VAL A 307 7.84 -13.85 14.54
C VAL A 307 6.73 -14.88 14.47
N ALA A 308 6.52 -15.62 15.55
CA ALA A 308 5.33 -16.47 15.71
C ALA A 308 4.36 -15.81 16.69
N LEU A 309 3.14 -15.57 16.23
CA LEU A 309 2.04 -15.06 17.04
C LEU A 309 1.04 -16.17 17.32
N ASP A 310 0.44 -16.16 18.49
CA ASP A 310 -0.77 -16.92 18.78
C ASP A 310 -1.95 -16.34 17.98
N THR A 311 -2.63 -17.19 17.21
CA THR A 311 -3.71 -16.74 16.30
C THR A 311 -4.92 -16.14 17.03
N ALA A 312 -5.22 -16.61 18.24
CA ALA A 312 -6.39 -16.18 19.00
C ALA A 312 -6.18 -14.83 19.68
N SER A 313 -5.01 -14.62 20.29
CA SER A 313 -4.71 -13.46 21.13
C SER A 313 -3.79 -12.43 20.49
N GLY A 314 -3.06 -12.81 19.43
CA GLY A 314 -1.98 -11.98 18.86
C GLY A 314 -0.70 -11.99 19.67
N ARG A 315 -0.68 -12.65 20.83
CA ARG A 315 0.51 -12.68 21.70
C ARG A 315 1.70 -13.26 20.95
N MET A 316 2.82 -12.55 21.00
CA MET A 316 4.09 -13.06 20.50
C MET A 316 4.54 -14.27 21.32
N VAL A 317 4.68 -15.41 20.65
CA VAL A 317 5.14 -16.66 21.26
C VAL A 317 6.66 -16.69 21.26
N TRP A 318 7.26 -16.32 20.12
CA TRP A 318 8.70 -16.16 19.99
C TRP A 318 9.03 -15.24 18.81
N LYS A 319 10.27 -14.76 18.81
CA LYS A 319 10.91 -14.03 17.71
C LYS A 319 12.30 -14.61 17.49
N ALA A 320 12.62 -14.94 16.24
CA ALA A 320 13.91 -15.49 15.86
C ALA A 320 14.55 -14.57 14.82
N HIS A 321 15.74 -14.07 15.12
CA HIS A 321 16.50 -13.24 14.19
C HIS A 321 17.34 -14.10 13.25
N ALA A 322 17.44 -13.68 11.99
CA ALA A 322 18.27 -14.35 10.98
C ALA A 322 19.77 -14.24 11.30
N ILE A 323 20.18 -13.12 11.89
CA ILE A 323 21.53 -12.90 12.44
C ILE A 323 21.37 -12.91 13.96
N THR A 324 22.06 -13.82 14.65
CA THR A 324 21.95 -14.02 16.11
C THR A 324 22.70 -12.97 16.92
N ASP A 325 23.75 -12.38 16.34
CA ASP A 325 24.52 -11.33 16.98
C ASP A 325 23.72 -10.02 17.01
N GLU A 326 23.77 -9.35 18.15
CA GLU A 326 23.20 -8.02 18.30
C GLU A 326 24.14 -6.98 17.69
N PRO A 327 23.60 -6.00 16.95
CA PRO A 327 24.39 -4.91 16.43
C PRO A 327 25.19 -4.19 17.50
N ARG A 328 26.51 -4.13 17.30
CA ARG A 328 27.46 -3.42 18.15
C ARG A 328 28.12 -2.29 17.37
N PRO A 329 28.62 -1.25 18.06
CA PRO A 329 29.42 -0.22 17.42
C PRO A 329 30.62 -0.84 16.68
N THR A 330 30.79 -0.50 15.40
CA THR A 330 31.89 -0.95 14.55
C THR A 330 32.82 0.22 14.22
N LYS A 331 33.08 0.49 12.94
CA LYS A 331 33.93 1.59 12.47
C LYS A 331 33.20 2.94 12.52
N VAL A 332 33.99 4.00 12.52
CA VAL A 332 33.51 5.34 12.18
C VAL A 332 33.68 5.49 10.66
N ASN A 333 32.66 5.98 9.96
CA ASN A 333 32.76 6.22 8.52
C ASN A 333 33.47 7.56 8.21
N SER A 334 33.65 7.88 6.92
CA SER A 334 34.29 9.13 6.48
C SER A 334 33.59 10.39 6.98
N ASP A 335 32.30 10.29 7.31
CA ASP A 335 31.45 11.40 7.71
C ASP A 335 31.41 11.56 9.25
N GLY A 336 32.22 10.78 9.98
CA GLY A 336 32.31 10.86 11.45
C GLY A 336 31.24 10.08 12.19
N THR A 337 30.39 9.32 11.50
CA THR A 337 29.28 8.57 12.11
C THR A 337 29.76 7.22 12.64
N ARG A 338 29.38 6.88 13.87
CA ARG A 338 29.58 5.54 14.42
C ARG A 338 28.60 4.56 13.77
N MET A 339 29.14 3.59 13.04
CA MET A 339 28.35 2.54 12.40
C MET A 339 28.11 1.36 13.36
N PHE A 340 27.12 0.54 13.06
CA PHE A 340 26.72 -0.65 13.80
C PHE A 340 26.67 -1.88 12.87
N GLY A 341 26.86 -3.06 13.44
CA GLY A 341 26.79 -4.33 12.72
C GLY A 341 26.96 -5.50 13.69
N PRO A 342 26.73 -6.75 13.24
CA PRO A 342 26.92 -7.94 14.07
C PRO A 342 28.36 -8.05 14.62
#